data_AF-A0A920S3V3-F1
#
_entry.id   AF-A0A920S3V3-F1
#
_cell.length_a   1.000
_cell.length_b   1.000
_cell.length_c   1.000
_cell.angle_alpha   90.00
_cell.angle_beta   90.00
_cell.angle_gamma   90.00
#
_symmetry.space_group_name_H-M   'P 1'
#
loop_
_entity.id
_entity.type
_entity.pdbx_description
1 polymer ?
#
loop_
_entity_poly.entity_id
_entity_poly.type
_entity_poly.pdbx_seq_one_letter_code
_entity_poly.pdbx_strand_id
1 'polypeptide(L)'
;MKPVFANKGSKARVAMRMLLEFFSEGLISPEIVAGTVNQHSIFWSGSGTFHQGWQGSIRVGNNAKKSKQAPYVAYMVLPEVGNTWSFPAAIGIAKYSKNVEASWKFIRWYTGKENQKSIYNAFGLYPSRASVAAELNDEGVVDGYSQILAQSKKVDELPRYTLWWGPFTAKVTEEILTACKQMQMQIRQLTKLQVSGTN
;
A
#
# COMPACT_ATOMS: atom_id res chain seq x y z
N MET A 1 14.98 22.35 3.33
CA MET A 1 13.64 22.80 2.89
C MET A 1 12.77 22.96 4.14
N LYS A 2 12.03 24.07 4.30
CA LYS A 2 11.08 24.22 5.42
C LYS A 2 9.79 23.45 5.08
N PRO A 3 9.35 22.47 5.88
CA PRO A 3 8.14 21.71 5.58
C PRO A 3 6.90 22.60 5.62
N VAL A 4 6.15 22.67 4.51
CA VAL A 4 4.91 23.47 4.38
C VAL A 4 3.66 22.73 4.88
N PHE A 5 3.82 21.50 5.39
CA PHE A 5 2.72 20.61 5.74
C PHE A 5 1.78 21.20 6.81
N ALA A 6 2.31 21.98 7.75
CA ALA A 6 1.54 22.53 8.87
C ALA A 6 0.82 23.86 8.56
N ASN A 7 1.13 24.50 7.43
CA ASN A 7 0.59 25.83 7.10
C ASN A 7 -0.95 25.80 7.00
N LYS A 8 -1.60 26.91 7.38
CA LYS A 8 -3.04 27.09 7.15
C LYS A 8 -3.30 27.03 5.64
N GLY A 9 -4.25 26.19 5.21
CA GLY A 9 -4.55 25.97 3.79
C GLY A 9 -3.59 25.04 3.05
N SER A 10 -2.64 24.39 3.72
CA SER A 10 -1.77 23.41 3.06
C SER A 10 -2.56 22.24 2.46
N LYS A 11 -2.07 21.69 1.35
CA LYS A 11 -2.64 20.46 0.76
C LYS A 11 -2.56 19.26 1.72
N ALA A 12 -1.62 19.26 2.67
CA ALA A 12 -1.55 18.25 3.72
C ALA A 12 -2.74 18.31 4.69
N ARG A 13 -3.20 19.52 5.07
CA ARG A 13 -4.41 19.66 5.89
C ARG A 13 -5.68 19.26 5.14
N VAL A 14 -5.72 19.51 3.83
CA VAL A 14 -6.83 19.03 2.96
C VAL A 14 -6.83 17.50 2.91
N ALA A 15 -5.68 16.87 2.67
CA ALA A 15 -5.57 15.41 2.66
C ALA A 15 -5.92 14.78 4.02
N MET A 16 -5.47 15.37 5.13
CA MET A 16 -5.83 14.88 6.47
C MET A 16 -7.34 14.96 6.73
N ARG A 17 -8.00 16.04 6.29
CA ARG A 17 -9.45 16.17 6.41
C ARG A 17 -10.18 15.09 5.61
N MET A 18 -9.77 14.87 4.36
CA MET A 18 -10.34 13.83 3.50
C MET A 18 -10.23 12.43 4.14
N LEU A 19 -9.09 12.09 4.74
CA LEU A 19 -8.94 10.79 5.43
C LEU A 19 -9.87 10.64 6.64
N LEU A 20 -10.07 11.73 7.39
CA LEU A 20 -11.01 11.73 8.52
C LEU A 20 -12.47 11.69 8.07
N GLU A 21 -12.81 12.35 6.96
CA GLU A 21 -14.13 12.30 6.33
C GLU A 21 -14.44 10.87 5.88
N PHE A 22 -13.55 10.23 5.11
CA PHE A 22 -13.68 8.82 4.72
C PHE A 22 -13.87 7.88 5.92
N PHE A 23 -13.18 8.15 7.02
CA PHE A 23 -13.35 7.39 8.24
C PHE A 23 -14.74 7.63 8.87
N SER A 24 -15.16 8.89 8.99
CA SER A 24 -16.46 9.25 9.58
C SER A 24 -17.67 8.78 8.77
N GLU A 25 -17.51 8.68 7.45
CA GLU A 25 -18.52 8.17 6.52
C GLU A 25 -18.54 6.64 6.43
N GLY A 26 -17.66 5.95 7.16
CA GLY A 26 -17.59 4.49 7.17
C GLY A 26 -16.93 3.87 5.93
N LEU A 27 -16.25 4.67 5.10
CA LEU A 27 -15.51 4.18 3.93
C LEU A 27 -14.19 3.48 4.31
N ILE A 28 -13.67 3.75 5.52
CA ILE A 28 -12.49 3.08 6.09
C ILE A 28 -12.92 2.26 7.31
N SER A 29 -12.63 0.96 7.29
CA SER A 29 -12.97 0.04 8.38
C SER A 29 -12.27 0.43 9.70
N PRO A 30 -13.03 0.57 10.83
CA PRO A 30 -12.50 0.80 12.18
C PRO A 30 -11.36 -0.13 12.60
N GLU A 31 -11.40 -1.38 12.17
CA GLU A 31 -10.45 -2.44 12.53
C GLU A 31 -9.07 -2.21 11.92
N ILE A 32 -9.00 -1.57 10.75
CA ILE A 32 -7.74 -1.16 10.11
C ILE A 32 -7.06 -0.09 10.98
N VAL A 33 -7.82 0.90 11.44
CA VAL A 33 -7.32 1.97 12.32
C VAL A 33 -6.88 1.42 13.67
N ALA A 34 -7.60 0.43 14.20
CA ALA A 34 -7.23 -0.24 15.44
C ALA A 34 -5.99 -1.15 15.31
N GLY A 35 -5.53 -1.41 14.08
CA GLY A 35 -4.40 -2.30 13.81
C GLY A 35 -4.68 -3.78 14.11
N THR A 36 -5.95 -4.15 14.29
CA THR A 36 -6.36 -5.52 14.65
C THR A 36 -6.40 -6.45 13.43
N VAL A 37 -6.52 -5.88 12.24
CA VAL A 37 -6.52 -6.58 10.96
C VAL A 37 -5.74 -5.76 9.93
N ASN A 38 -5.08 -6.45 9.00
CA ASN A 38 -4.45 -5.76 7.87
C ASN A 38 -5.47 -5.56 6.73
N GLN A 39 -5.24 -4.51 5.94
CA GLN A 39 -6.08 -4.13 4.80
C GLN A 39 -6.19 -5.21 3.72
N HIS A 40 -5.17 -6.08 3.59
CA HIS A 40 -5.19 -7.14 2.59
C HIS A 40 -6.21 -8.22 2.97
N SER A 41 -6.22 -8.65 4.23
CA SER A 41 -7.14 -9.67 4.74
C SER A 41 -8.60 -9.25 4.60
N ILE A 42 -8.93 -7.97 4.88
CA ILE A 42 -10.30 -7.44 4.69
C ILE A 42 -10.69 -7.46 3.20
N PHE A 43 -9.80 -7.02 2.32
CA PHE A 43 -10.10 -7.05 0.90
C PHE A 43 -10.32 -8.49 0.44
N TRP A 44 -9.41 -9.41 0.77
CA TRP A 44 -9.52 -10.80 0.32
C TRP A 44 -10.65 -11.59 0.99
N SER A 45 -11.22 -11.12 2.10
CA SER A 45 -12.43 -11.69 2.71
C SER A 45 -13.72 -11.36 1.94
N GLY A 46 -13.63 -10.54 0.88
CA GLY A 46 -14.79 -10.12 0.08
C GLY A 46 -15.51 -8.89 0.63
N SER A 47 -14.96 -8.23 1.65
CA SER A 47 -15.62 -7.10 2.33
C SER A 47 -15.14 -5.74 1.81
N GLY A 48 -13.92 -5.65 1.27
CA GLY A 48 -13.38 -4.42 0.72
C GLY A 48 -13.74 -4.22 -0.76
N THR A 49 -14.02 -2.98 -1.16
CA THR A 49 -14.21 -2.61 -2.58
C THR A 49 -12.91 -2.17 -3.24
N PHE A 50 -12.13 -1.34 -2.54
CA PHE A 50 -10.85 -0.84 -3.02
C PHE A 50 -9.72 -1.34 -2.14
N HIS A 51 -8.57 -1.63 -2.77
CA HIS A 51 -7.39 -2.11 -2.07
C HIS A 51 -6.11 -1.62 -2.75
N GLN A 52 -5.28 -0.92 -1.98
CA GLN A 52 -3.91 -0.63 -2.39
C GLN A 52 -3.06 -1.89 -2.23
N GLY A 53 -2.86 -2.62 -3.33
CA GLY A 53 -1.99 -3.80 -3.41
C GLY A 53 -0.66 -3.52 -4.12
N TRP A 54 0.24 -4.52 -4.09
CA TRP A 54 1.42 -4.54 -4.96
C TRP A 54 1.04 -5.07 -6.35
N GLN A 55 1.91 -4.91 -7.35
CA GLN A 55 1.65 -5.20 -8.76
C GLN A 55 1.32 -6.67 -9.08
N GLY A 56 1.56 -7.61 -8.15
CA GLY A 56 1.16 -9.02 -8.30
C GLY A 56 0.08 -9.46 -7.33
N SER A 57 -0.51 -8.55 -6.55
CA SER A 57 -1.59 -8.87 -5.60
C SER A 57 -2.84 -9.42 -6.30
N ILE A 58 -3.06 -9.08 -7.57
CA ILE A 58 -4.16 -9.58 -8.38
C ILE A 58 -4.17 -11.12 -8.49
N ARG A 59 -3.00 -11.77 -8.50
CA ARG A 59 -2.89 -13.24 -8.49
C ARG A 59 -3.39 -13.84 -7.17
N VAL A 60 -3.27 -13.11 -6.06
CA VAL A 60 -3.85 -13.52 -4.77
C VAL A 60 -5.36 -13.26 -4.79
N GLY A 61 -5.77 -12.08 -5.25
CA GLY A 61 -7.17 -11.65 -5.33
C GLY A 61 -8.03 -12.53 -6.24
N ASN A 62 -7.47 -13.04 -7.35
CA ASN A 62 -8.16 -13.92 -8.30
C ASN A 62 -7.93 -15.41 -8.06
N ASN A 63 -7.30 -15.79 -6.94
CA ASN A 63 -7.18 -17.18 -6.54
C ASN A 63 -8.31 -17.55 -5.58
N ALA A 64 -9.29 -18.33 -6.05
CA ALA A 64 -10.46 -18.76 -5.27
C ALA A 64 -10.14 -19.55 -4.00
N LYS A 65 -8.94 -20.13 -3.87
CA LYS A 65 -8.49 -20.79 -2.63
C LYS A 65 -7.97 -19.81 -1.58
N LYS A 66 -7.59 -18.59 -1.99
CA LYS A 66 -6.96 -17.57 -1.13
C LYS A 66 -7.83 -16.32 -0.95
N SER A 67 -8.76 -16.04 -1.85
CA SER A 67 -9.57 -14.84 -1.82
C SER A 67 -11.02 -15.11 -2.23
N LYS A 68 -11.95 -14.51 -1.50
CA LYS A 68 -13.37 -14.44 -1.81
C LYS A 68 -13.72 -13.40 -2.89
N GLN A 69 -12.74 -12.62 -3.34
CA GLN A 69 -12.90 -11.64 -4.44
C GLN A 69 -12.78 -12.29 -5.83
N ALA A 70 -12.23 -13.51 -5.90
CA ALA A 70 -11.96 -14.16 -7.17
C ALA A 70 -13.27 -14.44 -7.95
N PRO A 71 -13.25 -14.35 -9.30
CA PRO A 71 -12.14 -13.93 -10.18
C PRO A 71 -12.19 -12.44 -10.58
N TYR A 72 -12.79 -11.57 -9.76
CA TYR A 72 -13.23 -10.23 -10.19
C TYR A 72 -12.28 -9.09 -9.82
N VAL A 73 -11.06 -9.38 -9.37
CA VAL A 73 -10.08 -8.35 -9.04
C VAL A 73 -9.41 -7.83 -10.31
N ALA A 74 -9.39 -6.50 -10.46
CA ALA A 74 -8.72 -5.79 -11.54
C ALA A 74 -7.92 -4.59 -11.01
N TYR A 75 -6.90 -4.16 -11.75
CA TYR A 75 -6.18 -2.93 -11.45
C TYR A 75 -6.87 -1.71 -12.06
N MET A 76 -6.75 -0.58 -11.37
CA MET A 76 -7.02 0.76 -11.90
C MET A 76 -5.86 1.68 -11.55
N VAL A 77 -5.65 2.71 -12.38
CA VAL A 77 -4.77 3.83 -12.01
C VAL A 77 -5.49 4.64 -10.94
N LEU A 78 -4.74 5.14 -9.94
CA LEU A 78 -5.31 6.03 -8.93
C LEU A 78 -6.02 7.23 -9.60
N PRO A 79 -7.18 7.65 -9.08
CA PRO A 79 -7.97 8.72 -9.66
C PRO A 79 -7.23 10.07 -9.59
N GLU A 80 -7.82 11.07 -10.26
CA GLU A 80 -7.29 12.43 -10.35
C GLU A 80 -5.86 12.46 -10.95
N VAL A 81 -4.91 13.12 -10.25
CA VAL A 81 -3.50 13.16 -10.67
C VAL A 81 -2.87 11.77 -10.55
N GLY A 82 -3.36 10.93 -9.63
CA GLY A 82 -2.92 9.55 -9.47
C GLY A 82 -1.50 9.38 -8.93
N ASN A 83 -0.95 10.39 -8.25
CA ASN A 83 0.38 10.31 -7.65
C ASN A 83 0.39 9.29 -6.50
N THR A 84 1.44 8.49 -6.45
CA THR A 84 1.67 7.53 -5.36
C THR A 84 3.14 7.46 -5.02
N TRP A 85 3.46 6.74 -3.95
CA TRP A 85 4.82 6.62 -3.46
C TRP A 85 5.47 5.32 -3.88
N SER A 86 6.77 5.39 -4.18
CA SER A 86 7.58 4.21 -4.39
C SER A 86 7.80 3.50 -3.04
N PHE A 87 7.87 2.16 -3.10
CA PHE A 87 8.35 1.37 -1.97
C PHE A 87 9.33 0.29 -2.44
N PRO A 88 10.47 0.68 -3.06
CA PRO A 88 11.48 -0.27 -3.50
C PRO A 88 12.06 -1.03 -2.31
N ALA A 89 12.21 -2.34 -2.49
CA ALA A 89 13.04 -3.19 -1.65
C ALA A 89 14.40 -3.40 -2.35
N ALA A 90 15.48 -3.37 -1.57
CA ALA A 90 16.83 -3.62 -2.07
C ALA A 90 17.55 -4.61 -1.15
N ILE A 91 18.50 -5.35 -1.71
CA ILE A 91 19.37 -6.24 -0.96
C ILE A 91 20.73 -5.56 -0.84
N GLY A 92 21.13 -5.24 0.39
CA GLY A 92 22.42 -4.63 0.70
C GLY A 92 23.42 -5.65 1.22
N ILE A 93 24.72 -5.37 1.00
CA ILE A 93 25.81 -6.08 1.66
C ILE A 93 26.19 -5.27 2.90
N ALA A 94 26.18 -5.89 4.08
CA ALA A 94 26.59 -5.22 5.30
C ALA A 94 28.05 -4.74 5.21
N LYS A 95 28.33 -3.51 5.67
CA LYS A 95 29.66 -2.88 5.60
C LYS A 95 30.78 -3.75 6.20
N TYR A 96 30.46 -4.53 7.22
CA TYR A 96 31.41 -5.38 7.95
C TYR A 96 31.30 -6.86 7.58
N SER A 97 30.65 -7.20 6.46
CA SER A 97 30.57 -8.57 5.98
C SER A 97 31.97 -9.10 5.65
N LYS A 98 32.30 -10.30 6.15
CA LYS A 98 33.52 -11.02 5.78
C LYS A 98 33.40 -11.76 4.44
N ASN A 99 32.20 -11.77 3.85
CA ASN A 99 31.86 -12.58 2.67
C ASN A 99 31.36 -11.72 1.49
N VAL A 100 31.94 -10.54 1.28
CA VAL A 100 31.47 -9.55 0.30
C VAL A 100 31.28 -10.15 -1.10
N GLU A 101 32.27 -10.88 -1.61
CA GLU A 101 32.21 -11.50 -2.94
C GLU A 101 31.10 -12.55 -3.08
N ALA A 102 30.92 -13.40 -2.06
CA ALA A 102 29.85 -14.39 -2.05
C ALA A 102 28.46 -13.72 -1.96
N SER A 103 28.32 -12.68 -1.13
CA SER A 103 27.10 -11.88 -1.05
C SER A 103 26.77 -11.20 -2.38
N TRP A 104 27.78 -10.66 -3.07
CA TRP A 104 27.58 -10.05 -4.39
C TRP A 104 27.14 -11.06 -5.45
N LYS A 105 27.77 -12.25 -5.48
CA LYS A 105 27.35 -13.36 -6.36
C LYS A 105 25.89 -13.76 -6.10
N PHE A 106 25.50 -13.88 -4.83
CA PHE A 106 24.10 -14.16 -4.47
C PHE A 106 23.14 -13.08 -4.97
N ILE A 107 23.45 -11.80 -4.77
CA ILE A 107 22.59 -10.69 -5.22
C ILE A 107 22.43 -10.74 -6.74
N ARG A 108 23.51 -10.98 -7.49
CA ARG A 108 23.46 -11.11 -8.96
C ARG A 108 22.59 -12.28 -9.41
N TRP A 109 22.71 -13.43 -8.75
CA TRP A 109 21.86 -14.59 -9.03
C TRP A 109 20.39 -14.31 -8.69
N TYR A 110 20.10 -13.83 -7.48
CA TYR A 110 18.75 -13.56 -6.99
C TYR A 110 18.02 -12.54 -7.86
N THR A 111 18.72 -11.47 -8.27
CA THR A 111 18.18 -10.44 -9.15
C THR A 111 18.37 -10.75 -10.63
N GLY A 112 18.81 -11.96 -10.99
CA GLY A 112 18.93 -12.42 -12.38
C GLY A 112 17.56 -12.58 -13.05
N LYS A 113 17.53 -12.54 -14.39
CA LYS A 113 16.30 -12.67 -15.18
C LYS A 113 15.51 -13.92 -14.82
N GLU A 114 16.14 -15.10 -14.91
CA GLU A 114 15.47 -16.38 -14.67
C GLU A 114 14.90 -16.47 -13.25
N ASN A 115 15.69 -16.07 -12.25
CA ASN A 115 15.25 -16.05 -10.87
C ASN A 115 14.05 -15.11 -10.64
N GLN A 116 14.05 -13.93 -11.24
CA GLN A 116 12.90 -13.02 -11.12
C GLN A 116 11.64 -13.59 -11.77
N LYS A 117 11.75 -14.29 -12.92
CA LYS A 117 10.61 -15.00 -13.53
C LYS A 117 10.11 -16.13 -12.61
N SER A 118 11.00 -16.95 -12.06
CA SER A 118 10.63 -18.02 -11.13
C SER A 118 9.93 -17.49 -9.87
N ILE A 119 10.45 -16.41 -9.29
CA ILE A 119 9.86 -15.75 -8.12
C ILE A 119 8.47 -15.17 -8.45
N TYR A 120 8.31 -14.51 -9.60
CA TYR A 120 7.01 -14.00 -10.04
C TYR A 120 5.99 -15.13 -10.19
N ASN A 121 6.35 -16.23 -10.83
CA ASN A 121 5.44 -17.36 -11.04
C ASN A 121 5.03 -18.03 -9.72
N ALA A 122 5.96 -18.17 -8.78
CA ALA A 122 5.71 -18.81 -7.49
C ALA A 122 4.90 -17.92 -6.52
N PHE A 123 5.21 -16.62 -6.44
CA PHE A 123 4.72 -15.75 -5.37
C PHE A 123 4.01 -14.48 -5.85
N GLY A 124 4.07 -14.17 -7.14
CA GLY A 124 3.57 -12.90 -7.68
C GLY A 124 4.39 -11.69 -7.21
N LEU A 125 5.65 -11.87 -6.83
CA LEU A 125 6.52 -10.72 -6.59
C LEU A 125 6.98 -10.17 -7.93
N TYR A 126 6.61 -8.92 -8.18
CA TYR A 126 6.83 -8.28 -9.47
C TYR A 126 8.33 -8.06 -9.71
N PRO A 127 8.86 -8.32 -10.92
CA PRO A 127 10.27 -8.14 -11.21
C PRO A 127 10.75 -6.71 -10.99
N SER A 128 11.95 -6.55 -10.44
CA SER A 128 12.62 -5.25 -10.38
C SER A 128 13.22 -4.81 -11.72
N ARG A 129 13.40 -5.75 -12.66
CA ARG A 129 13.86 -5.47 -14.03
C ARG A 129 12.68 -5.22 -14.95
N ALA A 130 12.58 -4.01 -15.49
CA ALA A 130 11.54 -3.65 -16.46
C ALA A 130 11.50 -4.58 -17.68
N SER A 131 12.66 -5.05 -18.16
CA SER A 131 12.73 -5.98 -19.28
C SER A 131 12.10 -7.34 -18.96
N VAL A 132 12.23 -7.82 -17.73
CA VAL A 132 11.62 -9.10 -17.30
C VAL A 132 10.12 -8.92 -17.13
N ALA A 133 9.69 -7.78 -16.59
CA ALA A 133 8.27 -7.45 -16.50
C ALA A 133 7.59 -7.34 -17.88
N ALA A 134 8.27 -6.75 -18.86
CA ALA A 134 7.79 -6.69 -20.25
C ALA A 134 7.68 -8.09 -20.87
N GLU A 135 8.72 -8.92 -20.71
CA GLU A 135 8.70 -10.30 -21.23
C GLU A 135 7.57 -11.15 -20.61
N LEU A 136 7.35 -11.05 -19.29
CA LEU A 136 6.23 -11.74 -18.64
C LEU A 136 4.86 -11.22 -19.14
N ASN A 137 4.77 -9.94 -19.51
CA ASN A 137 3.57 -9.41 -20.15
C ASN A 137 3.40 -9.96 -21.57
N ASP A 138 4.47 -10.05 -22.36
CA ASP A 138 4.44 -10.60 -23.72
C ASP A 138 4.04 -12.09 -23.69
N GLU A 139 4.41 -12.81 -22.63
CA GLU A 139 3.96 -14.18 -22.33
C GLU A 139 2.49 -14.27 -21.87
N GLY A 140 1.82 -13.13 -21.61
CA GLY A 140 0.43 -13.07 -21.18
C GLY A 140 0.18 -13.44 -19.72
N VAL A 141 1.23 -13.47 -18.87
CA VAL A 141 1.11 -13.91 -17.46
C VAL A 141 1.01 -12.74 -16.46
N VAL A 142 0.99 -11.50 -16.94
CA VAL A 142 0.87 -10.28 -16.12
C VAL A 142 -0.49 -9.63 -16.31
N ASP A 143 -1.38 -9.86 -15.34
CA ASP A 143 -2.70 -9.21 -15.33
C ASP A 143 -2.57 -7.71 -15.04
N GLY A 144 -3.23 -6.88 -15.87
CA GLY A 144 -3.28 -5.43 -15.69
C GLY A 144 -1.96 -4.69 -15.94
N TYR A 145 -1.09 -5.23 -16.80
CA TYR A 145 0.19 -4.62 -17.14
C TYR A 145 0.08 -3.16 -17.62
N SER A 146 -0.93 -2.83 -18.43
CA SER A 146 -1.11 -1.46 -18.92
C SER A 146 -1.41 -0.47 -17.79
N GLN A 147 -2.20 -0.87 -16.78
CA GLN A 147 -2.46 -0.07 -15.59
C GLN A 147 -1.20 0.04 -14.71
N ILE A 148 -0.44 -1.04 -14.54
CA ILE A 148 0.85 -1.02 -13.81
C ILE A 148 1.81 -0.03 -14.46
N LEU A 149 1.95 -0.08 -15.80
CA LEU A 149 2.81 0.82 -16.57
C LEU A 149 2.31 2.27 -16.54
N ALA A 150 1.00 2.50 -16.54
CA ALA A 150 0.43 3.83 -16.41
C ALA A 150 0.67 4.41 -15.01
N GLN A 151 0.49 3.60 -13.97
CA GLN A 151 0.70 4.00 -12.58
C GLN A 151 2.19 4.26 -12.28
N SER A 152 3.12 3.49 -12.87
CA SER A 152 4.57 3.63 -12.62
C SER A 152 5.13 5.00 -13.02
N LYS A 153 4.49 5.68 -13.98
CA LYS A 153 4.85 7.04 -14.43
C LYS A 153 4.42 8.14 -13.45
N LYS A 154 3.67 7.79 -12.41
CA LYS A 154 3.08 8.69 -11.40
C LYS A 154 3.62 8.39 -10.00
N VAL A 155 4.80 7.77 -9.92
CA VAL A 155 5.42 7.34 -8.67
C VAL A 155 6.49 8.33 -8.26
N ASP A 156 6.39 8.85 -7.04
CA ASP A 156 7.39 9.68 -6.39
C ASP A 156 8.17 8.89 -5.33
N GLU A 157 9.47 9.16 -5.17
CA GLU A 157 10.27 8.52 -4.11
C GLU A 157 9.97 9.17 -2.74
N LEU A 158 9.77 8.34 -1.72
CA LEU A 158 9.64 8.84 -0.36
C LEU A 158 10.95 9.49 0.12
N PRO A 159 10.92 10.64 0.82
CA PRO A 159 12.13 11.33 1.30
C PRO A 159 12.76 10.65 2.55
N ARG A 160 12.89 9.32 2.51
CA ARG A 160 13.35 8.45 3.63
C ARG A 160 14.79 8.72 4.07
N TYR A 161 15.59 9.35 3.22
CA TYR A 161 16.96 9.76 3.54
C TYR A 161 17.03 11.06 4.38
N THR A 162 15.91 11.76 4.55
CA THR A 162 15.89 13.00 5.32
C THR A 162 15.61 12.73 6.80
N LEU A 163 16.36 13.39 7.69
CA LEU A 163 16.25 13.18 9.15
C LEU A 163 14.86 13.56 9.70
N TRP A 164 14.15 14.49 9.06
CA TRP A 164 12.85 14.95 9.51
C TRP A 164 11.69 14.02 9.10
N TRP A 165 11.88 13.15 8.09
CA TRP A 165 10.79 12.34 7.54
C TRP A 165 10.22 11.34 8.55
N GLY A 166 11.08 10.59 9.25
CA GLY A 166 10.66 9.61 10.25
C GLY A 166 9.83 10.21 11.39
N PRO A 167 10.34 11.25 12.09
CA PRO A 167 9.56 11.95 13.12
C PRO A 167 8.26 12.55 12.58
N PHE A 168 8.27 13.11 11.37
CA PHE A 168 7.08 13.67 10.75
C PHE A 168 6.00 12.62 10.49
N THR A 169 6.33 11.47 9.86
CA THR A 169 5.33 10.43 9.57
C THR A 169 4.80 9.76 10.82
N ALA A 170 5.65 9.57 11.83
CA ALA A 170 5.23 9.06 13.14
C ALA A 170 4.18 9.99 13.78
N LYS A 171 4.46 11.30 13.79
CA LYS A 171 3.54 12.28 14.37
C LYS A 171 2.23 12.39 13.60
N VAL A 172 2.28 12.46 12.26
CA VAL A 172 1.06 12.52 11.44
C VAL A 172 0.20 11.28 11.64
N THR A 173 0.81 10.08 11.68
CA THR A 173 0.11 8.83 11.96
C THR A 173 -0.56 8.87 13.33
N GLU A 174 0.18 9.28 14.37
CA GLU A 174 -0.35 9.41 15.74
C GLU A 174 -1.58 10.32 15.81
N GLU A 175 -1.51 11.50 15.18
CA GLU A 175 -2.60 12.48 15.17
C GLU A 175 -3.85 11.95 14.44
N ILE A 176 -3.68 11.32 13.27
CA ILE A 176 -4.79 10.72 12.52
C ILE A 176 -5.45 9.59 13.34
N LEU A 177 -4.65 8.69 13.91
CA LEU A 177 -5.18 7.57 14.71
C LEU A 177 -5.91 8.07 15.96
N THR A 178 -5.41 9.13 16.60
CA THR A 178 -6.05 9.74 17.77
C THR A 178 -7.40 10.35 17.39
N ALA A 179 -7.46 11.11 16.29
CA ALA A 179 -8.70 11.69 15.79
C ALA A 179 -9.73 10.60 15.43
N CYS A 180 -9.34 9.55 14.71
CA CYS A 180 -10.25 8.44 14.39
C CYS A 180 -10.79 7.75 15.66
N LYS A 181 -9.96 7.53 16.68
CA LYS A 181 -10.41 6.95 17.97
C LYS A 181 -11.42 7.85 18.68
N GLN A 182 -11.21 9.17 18.69
CA GLN A 182 -12.15 10.13 19.26
C GLN A 182 -13.50 10.10 18.52
N MET A 183 -13.47 10.06 17.19
CA MET A 183 -14.68 9.93 16.35
C MET A 183 -15.42 8.61 16.63
N GLN A 184 -14.72 7.48 16.76
CA GLN A 184 -15.35 6.20 17.12
C GLN A 184 -16.06 6.27 18.48
N MET A 185 -15.45 6.91 19.47
CA MET A 185 -16.08 7.07 20.79
C MET A 185 -17.35 7.93 20.72
N GLN A 186 -17.31 9.03 19.96
CA GLN A 186 -18.47 9.91 19.75
C GLN A 186 -19.61 9.18 19.03
N ILE A 187 -19.31 8.47 17.94
CA ILE A 187 -20.31 7.66 17.20
C ILE A 187 -20.96 6.66 18.15
N ARG A 188 -20.18 5.91 18.94
CA ARG A 188 -20.70 4.93 19.90
C ARG A 188 -21.59 5.56 20.98
N GLN A 189 -21.26 6.76 21.46
CA GLN A 189 -22.08 7.46 22.45
C GLN A 189 -23.43 7.90 21.85
N LEU A 190 -23.43 8.43 20.62
CA LEU A 190 -24.64 8.83 19.92
C LEU A 190 -25.57 7.65 19.64
N THR A 191 -25.03 6.51 19.18
CA THR A 191 -25.83 5.30 18.95
C THR A 191 -26.46 4.78 20.24
N LYS A 192 -25.74 4.83 21.38
CA LYS A 192 -26.30 4.43 22.68
C LYS A 192 -27.46 5.33 23.13
N LEU A 193 -27.33 6.65 22.92
CA LEU A 193 -28.38 7.62 23.27
C LEU A 193 -29.65 7.42 22.41
N GLN A 194 -29.50 7.11 21.12
CA GLN A 194 -30.64 6.81 20.24
C GLN A 194 -31.39 5.55 20.64
N VAL A 195 -30.68 4.50 21.08
CA VAL A 195 -31.30 3.25 21.56
C VAL A 195 -32.01 3.44 22.91
N SER A 196 -31.53 4.35 23.77
CA SER A 196 -32.18 4.65 25.05
C SER A 196 -33.39 5.60 24.96
N GLY A 197 -33.58 6.29 23.83
CA GLY A 197 -34.67 7.25 23.62
C GLY A 197 -35.93 6.65 22.96
N THR A 198 -35.94 5.36 22.67
CA THR A 198 -37.06 4.64 22.02
C THR A 198 -37.81 3.69 22.95
N ASN A 199 -37.66 3.83 24.28
CA ASN A 199 -38.41 3.10 25.30
C ASN A 199 -39.37 4.02 26.06
#